data_AF-A0A931GXZ3-F1
#
_entry.id   AF-A0A931GXZ3-F1
#
_cell.length_a   1.000
_cell.length_b   1.000
_cell.length_c   1.000
_cell.angle_alpha   90.00
_cell.angle_beta   90.00
_cell.angle_gamma   90.00
#
_symmetry.space_group_name_H-M   'P 1'
#
loop_
_entity.id
_entity.type
_entity.pdbx_description
1 polymer ?
#
loop_
_entity_poly.entity_id
_entity_poly.type
_entity_poly.pdbx_seq_one_letter_code
_entity_poly.pdbx_strand_id
1 'polypeptide(L)'
;MNDFVTKFKVQIDSFWDVDEDEKKKVLIDILKYANSNQQKFKSEINQVKFDNQLTPLPIVSEALSMDTENWGQFYVELLDDILETAKQSYKPNDILNYLQEFAYIENDCRPFVQKIVDRLYKELDSENLDVKLASIWTLPNYLDNNSIRNKSSIIDKLRQQLYDKNWKVRVVTFKSLGFENLLPDGYKLSLKDKLTKLIFGEPTII
;
A
#
# COMPACT_ATOMS: atom_id res chain seq x y z
N MET A 1 -7.75 21.70 -15.68
CA MET A 1 -8.18 20.32 -15.40
C MET A 1 -7.56 19.45 -16.46
N ASN A 2 -6.84 18.37 -16.10
CA ASN A 2 -6.15 17.53 -17.10
C ASN A 2 -7.14 16.64 -17.86
N ASP A 3 -6.70 16.00 -18.96
CA ASP A 3 -7.64 15.32 -19.86
C ASP A 3 -8.21 14.05 -19.24
N PHE A 4 -7.44 13.36 -18.38
CA PHE A 4 -7.95 12.24 -17.59
C PHE A 4 -9.17 12.64 -16.76
N VAL A 5 -9.08 13.71 -15.96
CA VAL A 5 -10.21 14.17 -15.13
C VAL A 5 -11.36 14.62 -16.02
N THR A 6 -11.09 15.36 -17.10
CA THR A 6 -12.12 15.79 -18.04
C THR A 6 -12.90 14.62 -18.63
N LYS A 7 -12.23 13.49 -18.86
CA LYS A 7 -12.82 12.31 -19.48
C LYS A 7 -13.54 11.41 -18.48
N PHE A 8 -12.94 11.18 -17.31
CA PHE A 8 -13.37 10.11 -16.39
C PHE A 8 -14.05 10.61 -15.11
N LYS A 9 -14.12 11.92 -14.84
CA LYS A 9 -14.65 12.44 -13.57
C LYS A 9 -16.02 11.86 -13.21
N VAL A 10 -16.99 11.92 -14.11
CA VAL A 10 -18.36 11.43 -13.84
C VAL A 10 -18.34 9.93 -13.50
N GLN A 11 -17.54 9.15 -14.23
CA GLN A 11 -17.45 7.71 -14.03
C GLN A 11 -16.74 7.35 -12.72
N ILE A 12 -15.75 8.14 -12.31
CA ILE A 12 -15.06 8.03 -11.02
C ILE A 12 -16.03 8.36 -9.89
N ASP A 13 -16.73 9.49 -9.99
CA ASP A 13 -17.66 9.97 -8.96
C ASP A 13 -18.81 8.98 -8.71
N SER A 14 -19.29 8.27 -9.75
CA SER A 14 -20.38 7.29 -9.63
C SER A 14 -19.91 5.83 -9.53
N PHE A 15 -18.60 5.55 -9.46
CA PHE A 15 -18.06 4.19 -9.62
C PHE A 15 -18.61 3.20 -8.58
N TRP A 16 -18.81 3.66 -7.35
CA TRP A 16 -19.27 2.81 -6.25
C TRP A 16 -20.79 2.62 -6.22
N ASP A 17 -21.53 3.41 -7.01
CA ASP A 17 -23.00 3.42 -7.04
C ASP A 17 -23.59 2.64 -8.22
N VAL A 18 -22.75 2.18 -9.15
CA VAL A 18 -23.16 1.42 -10.34
C VAL A 18 -22.96 -0.08 -10.16
N ASP A 19 -23.59 -0.87 -11.03
CA ASP A 19 -23.44 -2.33 -11.03
C ASP A 19 -22.04 -2.78 -11.47
N GLU A 20 -21.75 -4.07 -11.23
CA GLU A 20 -20.45 -4.67 -11.52
C GLU A 20 -20.08 -4.67 -13.02
N ASP A 21 -21.07 -4.71 -13.91
CA ASP A 21 -20.80 -4.68 -15.35
C ASP A 21 -20.37 -3.28 -15.78
N GLU A 22 -20.98 -2.24 -15.22
CA GLU A 22 -20.58 -0.86 -15.46
C GLU A 22 -19.22 -0.53 -14.84
N LYS A 23 -18.93 -1.02 -13.62
CA LYS A 23 -17.58 -0.90 -13.04
C LYS A 23 -16.52 -1.49 -13.96
N LYS A 24 -16.73 -2.72 -14.45
CA LYS A 24 -15.80 -3.36 -15.40
C LYS A 24 -15.60 -2.54 -16.66
N LYS A 25 -16.64 -1.92 -17.22
CA LYS A 25 -16.50 -1.03 -18.38
C LYS A 25 -15.63 0.18 -18.05
N VAL A 26 -15.84 0.82 -16.91
CA VAL A 26 -15.02 1.97 -16.47
C VAL A 26 -13.55 1.56 -16.34
N LEU A 27 -13.26 0.44 -15.69
CA LEU A 27 -11.90 -0.07 -15.54
C LEU A 27 -11.25 -0.35 -16.90
N ILE A 28 -11.97 -1.01 -17.81
CA ILE A 28 -11.50 -1.30 -19.18
C ILE A 28 -11.22 0.01 -19.95
N ASP A 29 -12.08 1.01 -19.82
CA ASP A 29 -11.92 2.28 -20.55
C ASP A 29 -10.75 3.12 -20.01
N ILE A 30 -10.54 3.12 -18.69
CA ILE A 30 -9.36 3.72 -18.06
C ILE A 30 -8.10 3.00 -18.56
N LEU A 31 -8.08 1.67 -18.53
CA LEU A 31 -6.93 0.89 -19.00
C LEU A 31 -6.63 1.12 -20.48
N LYS A 32 -7.65 1.15 -21.34
CA LYS A 32 -7.50 1.47 -22.77
C LYS A 32 -6.91 2.86 -22.98
N TYR A 33 -7.40 3.85 -22.22
CA TYR A 33 -6.87 5.22 -22.29
C TYR A 33 -5.40 5.25 -21.85
N ALA A 34 -5.08 4.60 -20.73
CA ALA A 34 -3.73 4.49 -20.20
C ALA A 34 -2.78 3.83 -21.21
N ASN A 35 -3.15 2.69 -21.77
CA ASN A 35 -2.36 1.96 -22.76
C ASN A 35 -2.15 2.75 -24.05
N SER A 36 -3.12 3.56 -24.46
CA SER A 36 -3.00 4.40 -25.65
C SER A 36 -2.17 5.66 -25.44
N ASN A 37 -1.94 6.08 -24.17
CA ASN A 37 -1.36 7.38 -23.83
C ASN A 37 -0.36 7.29 -22.65
N GLN A 38 0.42 6.22 -22.53
CA GLN A 38 1.14 5.86 -21.29
C GLN A 38 1.86 7.02 -20.58
N GLN A 39 2.73 7.76 -21.28
CA GLN A 39 3.51 8.85 -20.67
C GLN A 39 2.62 10.02 -20.24
N LYS A 40 1.64 10.37 -21.07
CA LYS A 40 0.66 11.41 -20.75
C LYS A 40 -0.18 11.00 -19.56
N PHE A 41 -0.71 9.78 -19.56
CA PHE A 41 -1.50 9.22 -18.48
C PHE A 41 -0.74 9.24 -17.15
N LYS A 42 0.54 8.80 -17.12
CA LYS A 42 1.39 8.89 -15.92
C LYS A 42 1.48 10.33 -15.40
N SER A 43 1.73 11.30 -16.29
CA SER A 43 1.78 12.71 -15.92
C SER A 43 0.44 13.24 -15.39
N GLU A 44 -0.68 12.79 -15.95
CA GLU A 44 -2.02 13.22 -15.54
C GLU A 44 -2.39 12.66 -14.17
N ILE A 45 -2.15 11.36 -13.95
CA ILE A 45 -2.41 10.71 -12.66
C ILE A 45 -1.51 11.31 -11.57
N ASN A 46 -0.25 11.62 -11.86
CA ASN A 46 0.64 12.27 -10.89
C ASN A 46 0.12 13.61 -10.36
N GLN A 47 -0.72 14.31 -11.12
CA GLN A 47 -1.32 15.58 -10.69
C GLN A 47 -2.54 15.40 -9.76
N VAL A 48 -3.16 14.22 -9.74
CA VAL A 48 -4.48 14.00 -9.10
C VAL A 48 -4.54 12.77 -8.19
N LYS A 49 -3.49 11.96 -8.13
CA LYS A 49 -3.48 10.67 -7.39
C LYS A 49 -3.82 10.79 -5.91
N PHE A 50 -3.52 11.93 -5.27
CA PHE A 50 -3.85 12.20 -3.86
C PHE A 50 -4.92 13.29 -3.72
N ASP A 51 -5.77 13.47 -4.74
CA ASP A 51 -6.91 14.37 -4.66
C ASP A 51 -8.02 13.74 -3.82
N ASN A 52 -8.30 14.32 -2.65
CA ASN A 52 -9.28 13.81 -1.70
C ASN A 52 -10.74 14.03 -2.13
N GLN A 53 -11.01 14.86 -3.14
CA GLN A 53 -12.36 15.08 -3.66
C GLN A 53 -12.69 14.10 -4.77
N LEU A 54 -11.75 13.87 -5.68
CA LEU A 54 -11.94 12.94 -6.80
C LEU A 54 -11.65 11.49 -6.40
N THR A 55 -10.68 11.28 -5.50
CA THR A 55 -10.19 9.95 -5.08
C THR A 55 -9.96 8.97 -6.25
N PRO A 56 -9.17 9.34 -7.28
CA PRO A 56 -9.07 8.53 -8.50
C PRO A 56 -8.22 7.27 -8.33
N LEU A 57 -7.32 7.25 -7.34
CA LEU A 57 -6.27 6.25 -7.23
C LEU A 57 -6.78 4.81 -7.01
N PRO A 58 -7.83 4.53 -6.21
CA PRO A 58 -8.35 3.17 -6.08
C PRO A 58 -8.81 2.60 -7.42
N ILE A 59 -9.61 3.36 -8.16
CA ILE A 59 -10.17 2.93 -9.46
C ILE A 59 -9.07 2.79 -10.50
N VAL A 60 -8.12 3.74 -10.54
CA VAL A 60 -6.97 3.66 -11.45
C VAL A 60 -6.10 2.46 -11.11
N SER A 61 -5.81 2.22 -9.83
CA SER A 61 -5.00 1.08 -9.39
C SER A 61 -5.70 -0.24 -9.71
N GLU A 62 -7.02 -0.33 -9.56
CA GLU A 62 -7.75 -1.52 -9.97
C GLU A 62 -7.66 -1.73 -11.50
N ALA A 63 -7.87 -0.67 -12.30
CA ALA A 63 -7.82 -0.75 -13.76
C ALA A 63 -6.44 -1.19 -14.28
N LEU A 64 -5.37 -0.62 -13.73
CA LEU A 64 -4.00 -0.94 -14.13
C LEU A 64 -3.56 -2.34 -13.69
N SER A 65 -4.17 -2.89 -12.63
CA SER A 65 -3.86 -4.25 -12.14
C SER A 65 -4.21 -5.33 -13.17
N MET A 66 -5.16 -5.04 -14.06
CA MET A 66 -5.56 -5.94 -15.14
C MET A 66 -4.47 -6.13 -16.20
N ASP A 67 -3.42 -5.29 -16.22
CA ASP A 67 -2.31 -5.33 -17.17
C ASP A 67 -0.97 -4.93 -16.50
N THR A 68 -0.62 -5.65 -15.43
CA THR A 68 0.66 -5.44 -14.71
C THR A 68 1.91 -5.78 -15.53
N GLU A 69 1.78 -6.25 -16.77
CA GLU A 69 2.91 -6.44 -17.68
C GLU A 69 3.43 -5.07 -18.13
N ASN A 70 2.48 -4.20 -18.50
CA ASN A 70 2.78 -2.83 -18.89
C ASN A 70 2.84 -1.89 -17.68
N TRP A 71 2.10 -2.18 -16.61
CA TRP A 71 1.92 -1.25 -15.49
C TRP A 71 2.55 -1.67 -14.16
N GLY A 72 3.22 -2.82 -14.07
CA GLY A 72 3.87 -3.25 -12.81
C GLY A 72 4.87 -2.22 -12.25
N GLN A 73 5.61 -1.53 -13.12
CA GLN A 73 6.54 -0.48 -12.71
C GLN A 73 5.84 0.77 -12.15
N PHE A 74 4.59 1.05 -12.55
CA PHE A 74 3.80 2.14 -11.97
C PHE A 74 3.56 1.93 -10.47
N TYR A 75 3.29 0.71 -10.01
CA TYR A 75 3.11 0.44 -8.57
C TYR A 75 4.40 0.63 -7.77
N VAL A 76 5.56 0.33 -8.37
CA VAL A 76 6.86 0.59 -7.73
C VAL A 76 7.08 2.11 -7.55
N GLU A 77 6.77 2.89 -8.59
CA GLU A 77 6.84 4.35 -8.56
C GLU A 77 5.81 4.93 -7.56
N LEU A 78 4.58 4.43 -7.60
CA LEU A 78 3.50 4.85 -6.69
C LEU A 78 3.82 4.57 -5.23
N LEU A 79 4.43 3.42 -4.93
CA LEU A 79 4.87 3.10 -3.57
C LEU A 79 5.87 4.13 -3.07
N ASP A 80 6.87 4.45 -3.91
CA ASP A 80 7.89 5.43 -3.55
C ASP A 80 7.25 6.80 -3.31
N ASP A 81 6.34 7.22 -4.20
CA ASP A 81 5.61 8.48 -4.06
C ASP A 81 4.77 8.54 -2.77
N ILE A 82 4.05 7.46 -2.44
CA ILE A 82 3.26 7.37 -1.19
C ILE A 82 4.16 7.54 0.02
N LEU A 83 5.26 6.78 0.10
CA LEU A 83 6.14 6.78 1.26
C LEU A 83 6.87 8.12 1.40
N GLU A 84 7.40 8.68 0.32
CA GLU A 84 8.11 9.97 0.36
C GLU A 84 7.17 11.15 0.62
N THR A 85 5.95 11.13 0.07
CA THR A 85 4.93 12.15 0.36
C THR A 85 4.47 12.07 1.81
N ALA A 86 4.25 10.86 2.33
CA ALA A 86 3.87 10.65 3.73
C ALA A 86 4.93 11.18 4.71
N LYS A 87 6.23 11.04 4.40
CA LYS A 87 7.32 11.58 5.23
C LYS A 87 7.26 13.11 5.39
N GLN A 88 6.70 13.81 4.42
CA GLN A 88 6.65 15.27 4.35
C GLN A 88 5.26 15.84 4.72
N SER A 89 4.25 14.97 4.85
CA SER A 89 2.86 15.39 5.08
C SER A 89 2.59 15.72 6.55
N TYR A 90 1.73 16.71 6.78
CA TYR A 90 1.15 16.98 8.11
C TYR A 90 0.14 15.92 8.55
N LYS A 91 -0.39 15.15 7.58
CA LYS A 91 -1.29 14.01 7.81
C LYS A 91 -0.76 12.80 7.03
N PRO A 92 0.29 12.13 7.52
CA PRO A 92 0.89 10.99 6.83
C PRO A 92 -0.11 9.87 6.53
N ASN A 93 -1.03 9.60 7.47
CA ASN A 93 -2.00 8.51 7.33
C ASN A 93 -2.97 8.72 6.16
N ASP A 94 -3.39 9.96 5.85
CA ASP A 94 -4.24 10.23 4.69
C ASP A 94 -3.57 9.79 3.37
N ILE A 95 -2.24 9.83 3.31
CA ILE A 95 -1.44 9.38 2.17
C ILE A 95 -1.15 7.88 2.25
N LEU A 96 -0.79 7.38 3.43
CA LEU A 96 -0.46 5.96 3.64
C LEU A 96 -1.66 5.05 3.41
N ASN A 97 -2.90 5.54 3.58
CA ASN A 97 -4.13 4.82 3.27
C ASN A 97 -4.14 4.25 1.84
N TYR A 98 -3.47 4.89 0.89
CA TYR A 98 -3.35 4.38 -0.48
C TYR A 98 -2.48 3.13 -0.63
N LEU A 99 -1.78 2.68 0.42
CA LEU A 99 -1.11 1.37 0.41
C LEU A 99 -2.11 0.21 0.32
N GLN A 100 -3.38 0.41 0.70
CA GLN A 100 -4.43 -0.61 0.55
C GLN A 100 -4.65 -1.01 -0.92
N GLU A 101 -4.40 -0.09 -1.86
CA GLU A 101 -4.56 -0.33 -3.30
C GLU A 101 -3.55 -1.36 -3.84
N PHE A 102 -2.54 -1.69 -3.06
CA PHE A 102 -1.57 -2.71 -3.44
C PHE A 102 -2.10 -4.14 -3.28
N ALA A 103 -3.26 -4.32 -2.61
CA ALA A 103 -3.94 -5.61 -2.54
C ALA A 103 -4.29 -6.17 -3.93
N TYR A 104 -4.49 -5.30 -4.93
CA TYR A 104 -4.75 -5.73 -6.31
C TYR A 104 -3.56 -6.47 -6.97
N ILE A 105 -2.33 -6.27 -6.46
CA ILE A 105 -1.10 -6.76 -7.10
C ILE A 105 -0.22 -7.62 -6.19
N GLU A 106 -0.59 -7.82 -4.91
CA GLU A 106 0.25 -8.52 -3.93
C GLU A 106 0.51 -10.00 -4.29
N ASN A 107 -0.38 -10.61 -5.07
CA ASN A 107 -0.28 -12.00 -5.55
C ASN A 107 0.36 -12.14 -6.94
N ASP A 108 0.76 -11.03 -7.59
CA ASP A 108 1.39 -11.07 -8.91
C ASP A 108 2.81 -11.67 -8.83
N CYS A 109 3.17 -12.57 -9.75
CA CYS A 109 4.46 -13.26 -9.70
C CYS A 109 5.59 -12.54 -10.48
N ARG A 110 5.31 -11.39 -11.09
CA ARG A 110 6.29 -10.66 -11.89
C ARG A 110 7.36 -9.97 -11.04
N PRO A 111 8.54 -9.67 -11.61
CA PRO A 111 9.68 -9.13 -10.86
C PRO A 111 9.46 -7.80 -10.14
N PHE A 112 8.45 -7.00 -10.53
CA PHE A 112 8.20 -5.71 -9.88
C PHE A 112 7.73 -5.87 -8.42
N VAL A 113 7.09 -6.99 -8.08
CA VAL A 113 6.62 -7.27 -6.72
C VAL A 113 7.79 -7.42 -5.75
N GLN A 114 8.90 -8.04 -6.16
CA GLN A 114 10.12 -8.04 -5.36
C GLN A 114 10.65 -6.62 -5.10
N LYS A 115 10.53 -5.70 -6.06
CA LYS A 115 10.96 -4.30 -5.86
C LYS A 115 10.09 -3.58 -4.82
N ILE A 116 8.78 -3.84 -4.81
CA ILE A 116 7.84 -3.33 -3.80
C ILE A 116 8.26 -3.85 -2.41
N VAL A 117 8.50 -5.15 -2.30
CA VAL A 117 8.97 -5.79 -1.06
C VAL A 117 10.31 -5.21 -0.60
N ASP A 118 11.29 -5.06 -1.49
CA ASP A 118 12.60 -4.49 -1.16
C ASP A 118 12.47 -3.04 -0.69
N ARG A 119 11.54 -2.28 -1.27
CA ARG A 119 11.27 -0.89 -0.90
C ARG A 119 10.64 -0.78 0.49
N LEU A 120 9.64 -1.61 0.80
CA LEU A 120 9.01 -1.70 2.13
C LEU A 120 10.02 -2.20 3.19
N TYR A 121 10.83 -3.20 2.85
CA TYR A 121 11.86 -3.75 3.73
C TYR A 121 12.89 -2.71 4.19
N LYS A 122 13.23 -1.74 3.34
CA LYS A 122 14.09 -0.61 3.70
C LYS A 122 13.46 0.30 4.75
N GLU A 123 12.15 0.53 4.67
CA GLU A 123 11.43 1.40 5.61
C GLU A 123 11.17 0.76 6.98
N LEU A 124 11.46 -0.54 7.16
CA LEU A 124 11.49 -1.15 8.48
C LEU A 124 12.48 -0.49 9.44
N ASP A 125 13.47 0.25 8.93
CA ASP A 125 14.43 1.02 9.73
C ASP A 125 14.15 2.53 9.72
N SER A 126 13.05 3.00 9.11
CA SER A 126 12.76 4.42 8.92
C SER A 126 12.78 5.23 10.22
N GLU A 127 13.33 6.43 10.18
CA GLU A 127 13.21 7.38 11.29
C GLU A 127 11.80 7.99 11.39
N ASN A 128 11.08 8.02 10.27
CA ASN A 128 9.68 8.41 10.24
C ASN A 128 8.82 7.26 10.79
N LEU A 129 8.19 7.49 11.95
CA LEU A 129 7.42 6.46 12.64
C LEU A 129 6.23 5.98 11.82
N ASP A 130 5.46 6.88 11.20
CA ASP A 130 4.25 6.50 10.47
C ASP A 130 4.58 5.62 9.27
N VAL A 131 5.62 5.98 8.51
CA VAL A 131 6.12 5.16 7.39
C VAL A 131 6.68 3.81 7.86
N LYS A 132 7.40 3.78 8.98
CA LYS A 132 7.86 2.52 9.59
C LYS A 132 6.68 1.61 9.95
N LEU A 133 5.67 2.15 10.62
CA LEU A 133 4.48 1.38 11.04
C LEU A 133 3.70 0.87 9.84
N ALA A 134 3.49 1.70 8.82
CA ALA A 134 2.84 1.29 7.57
C ALA A 134 3.61 0.18 6.86
N SER A 135 4.94 0.29 6.79
CA SER A 135 5.77 -0.73 6.15
C SER A 135 5.76 -2.06 6.91
N ILE A 136 5.73 -2.02 8.26
CA ILE A 136 5.55 -3.21 9.09
C ILE A 136 4.19 -3.86 8.83
N TRP A 137 3.14 -3.05 8.67
CA TRP A 137 1.79 -3.54 8.45
C TRP A 137 1.59 -4.19 7.08
N THR A 138 2.09 -3.54 6.02
CA THR A 138 1.85 -3.94 4.63
C THR A 138 2.77 -5.05 4.14
N LEU A 139 4.02 -5.08 4.59
CA LEU A 139 5.03 -6.01 4.07
C LEU A 139 4.65 -7.50 4.19
N PRO A 140 4.01 -7.96 5.29
CA PRO A 140 3.69 -9.38 5.45
C PRO A 140 2.73 -9.95 4.40
N ASN A 141 1.84 -9.14 3.82
CA ASN A 141 0.90 -9.58 2.78
C ASN A 141 1.59 -10.19 1.54
N TYR A 142 2.85 -9.85 1.30
CA TYR A 142 3.62 -10.34 0.16
C TYR A 142 4.37 -11.64 0.45
N LEU A 143 4.43 -12.09 1.70
CA LEU A 143 5.32 -13.18 2.09
C LEU A 143 4.86 -14.55 1.60
N ASP A 144 3.60 -14.71 1.26
CA ASP A 144 3.10 -15.92 0.60
C ASP A 144 3.42 -15.93 -0.91
N ASN A 145 3.75 -14.79 -1.50
CA ASN A 145 4.04 -14.69 -2.93
C ASN A 145 5.34 -15.43 -3.31
N ASN A 146 5.26 -16.34 -4.27
CA ASN A 146 6.39 -17.18 -4.70
C ASN A 146 7.52 -16.43 -5.41
N SER A 147 7.27 -15.20 -5.88
CA SER A 147 8.30 -14.36 -6.50
C SER A 147 9.31 -13.80 -5.48
N ILE A 148 8.99 -13.83 -4.19
CA ILE A 148 9.82 -13.25 -3.13
C ILE A 148 10.96 -14.19 -2.74
N ARG A 149 12.20 -13.74 -2.92
CA ARG A 149 13.41 -14.56 -2.76
C ARG A 149 14.01 -14.53 -1.35
N ASN A 150 13.76 -13.45 -0.60
CA ASN A 150 14.38 -13.14 0.70
C ASN A 150 13.41 -13.26 1.88
N LYS A 151 12.39 -14.13 1.76
CA LYS A 151 11.30 -14.29 2.76
C LYS A 151 11.82 -14.47 4.19
N SER A 152 12.76 -15.40 4.41
CA SER A 152 13.31 -15.67 5.75
C SER A 152 13.92 -14.42 6.38
N SER A 153 14.77 -13.70 5.63
CA SER A 153 15.42 -12.49 6.12
C SER A 153 14.43 -11.37 6.41
N ILE A 154 13.34 -11.28 5.65
CA ILE A 154 12.25 -10.34 5.91
C ILE A 154 11.52 -10.70 7.20
N ILE A 155 11.12 -11.97 7.36
CA ILE A 155 10.44 -12.46 8.57
C ILE A 155 11.31 -12.23 9.80
N ASP A 156 12.60 -12.53 9.73
CA ASP A 156 13.53 -12.34 10.85
C ASP A 156 13.62 -10.85 11.23
N LYS A 157 13.72 -9.95 10.25
CA LYS A 157 13.76 -8.50 10.52
C LYS A 157 12.45 -7.97 11.09
N LEU A 158 11.30 -8.44 10.59
CA LEU A 158 10.00 -8.11 11.18
C LEU A 158 9.91 -8.62 12.62
N ARG A 159 10.34 -9.85 12.90
CA ARG A 159 10.37 -10.40 14.26
C ARG A 159 11.30 -9.59 15.19
N GLN A 160 12.39 -9.02 14.69
CA GLN A 160 13.21 -8.10 15.50
C GLN A 160 12.43 -6.85 15.94
N GLN A 161 11.47 -6.37 15.14
CA GLN A 161 10.64 -5.21 15.50
C GLN A 161 9.71 -5.49 16.71
N LEU A 162 9.49 -6.76 17.08
CA LEU A 162 8.79 -7.13 18.32
C LEU A 162 9.52 -6.65 19.58
N TYR A 163 10.81 -6.32 19.47
CA TYR A 163 11.68 -5.84 20.54
C TYR A 163 12.10 -4.37 20.37
N ASP A 164 11.49 -3.64 19.43
CA ASP A 164 11.81 -2.22 19.20
C ASP A 164 11.58 -1.38 20.46
N LYS A 165 12.33 -0.29 20.65
CA LYS A 165 12.16 0.62 21.80
C LYS A 165 10.78 1.26 21.86
N ASN A 166 10.16 1.55 20.73
CA ASN A 166 8.87 2.17 20.61
C ASN A 166 7.75 1.12 20.75
N TRP A 167 6.88 1.32 21.74
CA TRP A 167 5.78 0.40 22.00
C TRP A 167 4.80 0.29 20.83
N LYS A 168 4.61 1.36 20.03
CA LYS A 168 3.75 1.33 18.85
C LYS A 168 4.29 0.33 17.82
N VAL A 169 5.60 0.36 17.57
CA VAL A 169 6.29 -0.57 16.65
C VAL A 169 6.07 -2.01 17.11
N ARG A 170 6.27 -2.30 18.40
CA ARG A 170 6.04 -3.65 18.97
C ARG A 170 4.58 -4.11 18.80
N VAL A 171 3.61 -3.23 19.05
CA VAL A 171 2.17 -3.55 18.93
C VAL A 171 1.77 -3.80 17.48
N VAL A 172 2.18 -2.93 16.55
CA VAL A 172 1.87 -3.09 15.11
C VAL A 172 2.50 -4.35 14.56
N THR A 173 3.78 -4.60 14.89
CA THR A 173 4.49 -5.82 14.48
C THR A 173 3.78 -7.08 15.01
N PHE A 174 3.40 -7.09 16.28
CA PHE A 174 2.69 -8.24 16.86
C PHE A 174 1.38 -8.53 16.13
N LYS A 175 0.61 -7.49 15.79
CA LYS A 175 -0.64 -7.64 15.04
C LYS A 175 -0.39 -8.15 13.63
N SER A 176 0.46 -7.46 12.87
CA SER A 176 0.72 -7.77 11.46
C SER A 176 1.28 -9.19 11.29
N LEU A 177 2.29 -9.59 12.09
CA LEU A 177 2.77 -10.97 12.09
C LEU A 177 1.73 -11.97 12.61
N GLY A 178 0.82 -11.55 13.49
CA GLY A 178 -0.25 -12.40 13.99
C GLY A 178 -1.30 -12.73 12.93
N PHE A 179 -1.68 -11.76 12.09
CA PHE A 179 -2.60 -11.96 10.97
C PHE A 179 -2.06 -12.98 9.97
N GLU A 180 -0.78 -12.89 9.66
CA GLU A 180 -0.11 -13.80 8.71
C GLU A 180 0.41 -15.11 9.35
N ASN A 181 0.12 -15.37 10.63
CA ASN A 181 0.63 -16.53 11.38
C ASN A 181 2.18 -16.65 11.38
N LEU A 182 2.88 -15.52 11.38
CA LEU A 182 4.34 -15.41 11.33
C LEU A 182 5.00 -15.12 12.69
N LEU A 183 4.22 -15.05 13.76
CA LEU A 183 4.75 -14.87 15.11
C LEU A 183 5.69 -16.03 15.51
N PRO A 184 6.72 -15.78 16.34
CA PRO A 184 7.47 -16.86 16.98
C PRO A 184 6.54 -17.71 17.85
N ASP A 185 6.84 -19.01 17.95
CA ASP A 185 6.01 -19.95 18.72
C ASP A 185 5.79 -19.49 20.16
N GLY A 186 4.52 -19.42 20.57
CA GLY A 186 4.12 -19.00 21.91
C GLY A 186 4.33 -17.52 22.22
N TYR A 187 4.74 -16.70 21.24
CA TYR A 187 4.95 -15.27 21.47
C TYR A 187 3.66 -14.57 21.89
N LYS A 188 3.76 -13.73 22.93
CA LYS A 188 2.65 -12.92 23.43
C LYS A 188 3.13 -11.48 23.61
N LEU A 189 2.26 -10.54 23.24
CA LEU A 189 2.48 -9.12 23.53
C LEU A 189 2.61 -8.91 25.05
N SER A 190 3.60 -8.09 25.44
CA SER A 190 3.89 -7.80 26.85
C SER A 190 2.69 -7.15 27.56
N LEU A 191 2.53 -7.38 28.87
CA LEU A 191 1.48 -6.74 29.66
C LEU A 191 1.60 -5.20 29.62
N LYS A 192 2.83 -4.69 29.62
CA LYS A 192 3.11 -3.26 29.51
C LYS A 192 2.54 -2.68 28.22
N ASP A 193 2.76 -3.34 27.08
CA ASP A 193 2.26 -2.86 25.78
C ASP A 193 0.73 -2.96 25.70
N LYS A 194 0.15 -4.04 26.25
CA LYS A 194 -1.32 -4.19 26.36
C LYS A 194 -1.94 -3.04 27.16
N LEU A 195 -1.37 -2.69 28.30
CA LEU A 195 -1.83 -1.58 29.13
C LEU A 195 -1.60 -0.22 28.45
N THR A 196 -0.43 -0.02 27.83
CA THR A 196 -0.11 1.23 27.14
C THR A 196 -1.08 1.50 26.01
N LYS A 197 -1.37 0.49 25.18
CA LYS A 197 -2.41 0.54 24.14
C LYS A 197 -3.81 0.84 24.71
N LEU A 198 -4.16 0.28 25.86
CA LEU A 198 -5.46 0.56 26.50
C LEU A 198 -5.57 2.03 26.94
N ILE A 199 -4.49 2.62 27.44
CA ILE A 199 -4.45 3.99 27.96
C ILE A 199 -4.34 5.03 26.83
N PHE A 200 -3.45 4.80 25.86
CA PHE A 200 -3.12 5.77 24.81
C PHE A 200 -3.83 5.50 23.48
N GLY A 201 -4.66 4.47 23.42
CA GLY A 201 -5.32 4.01 22.21
C GLY A 201 -4.44 3.09 21.36
N GLU A 202 -5.06 2.55 20.32
CA GLU A 202 -4.38 1.78 19.29
C GLU A 202 -3.43 2.68 18.50
N PRO A 203 -2.23 2.21 18.12
CA PRO A 203 -1.46 2.86 17.07
C PRO A 203 -2.36 3.02 15.84
N THR A 204 -2.44 4.23 15.31
CA THR A 204 -3.08 4.45 14.01
C THR A 204 -2.28 3.72 12.95
N ILE A 205 -2.96 2.86 12.21
CA ILE A 205 -2.45 2.14 11.06
C ILE A 205 -3.44 2.44 9.93
N ILE A 206 -2.93 2.35 8.70
CA ILE A 206 -3.65 2.27 7.43
C ILE A 206 -5.03 1.62 7.57
#